data_AF-A0AA42PKA4-F1
#
_entry.id   AF-A0AA42PKA4-F1
#
_cell.length_a   1.000
_cell.length_b   1.000
_cell.length_c   1.000
_cell.angle_alpha   90.00
_cell.angle_beta   90.00
_cell.angle_gamma   90.00
#
_symmetry.space_group_name_H-M   'P 1'
#
loop_
_entity.id
_entity.type
_entity.pdbx_description
1 polymer ?
#
loop_
_entity_poly.entity_id
_entity_poly.type
_entity_poly.pdbx_seq_one_letter_code
_entity_poly.pdbx_strand_id
1 'polypeptide(L)' 'MDVALYPYHAKSLRRAGQARAQLFAHVIEGKRYTTAQVAEILDISHSAAYERIKRRPHPLTWADLQKARTP' A
#
# COMPACT_ATOMS: atom_id res chain seq x y z
N MET A 1 0.32 18.01 19.86
CA MET A 1 -0.91 18.56 19.27
C MET A 1 -1.85 17.40 19.02
N ASP A 2 -2.93 17.32 19.78
CA ASP A 2 -3.89 16.21 19.66
C ASP A 2 -4.80 16.44 18.45
N VAL A 3 -4.62 15.62 17.41
CA VAL A 3 -5.26 15.78 16.10
C VAL A 3 -6.77 15.51 16.18
N ALA A 4 -7.23 14.87 17.26
CA ALA A 4 -8.65 14.63 17.52
C ALA A 4 -9.47 15.91 17.77
N LEU A 5 -8.82 17.00 18.22
CA LEU A 5 -9.47 18.27 18.54
C LEU A 5 -9.83 19.12 17.30
N TYR A 6 -9.25 18.84 16.12
CA TYR A 6 -9.48 19.64 14.91
C TYR A 6 -9.73 18.74 13.68
N PRO A 7 -11.00 18.40 13.38
CA PRO A 7 -11.35 17.45 12.30
C PRO A 7 -10.92 17.93 10.90
N TYR A 8 -10.78 19.24 10.69
CA TYR A 8 -10.26 19.80 9.44
C TYR A 8 -8.78 19.45 9.21
N HIS A 9 -7.97 19.49 10.28
CA HIS A 9 -6.56 19.11 10.22
C HIS A 9 -6.40 17.60 9.98
N ALA A 10 -7.27 16.77 10.56
CA ALA A 10 -7.26 15.34 10.28
C ALA A 10 -7.50 15.02 8.79
N LYS A 11 -8.40 15.76 8.12
CA LYS A 11 -8.65 15.60 6.68
C LYS A 11 -7.46 16.04 5.82
N SER A 12 -6.84 17.19 6.13
CA SER A 12 -5.67 17.67 5.38
C SER A 12 -4.46 16.75 5.54
N LEU A 13 -4.23 16.22 6.76
CA LEU A 13 -3.18 15.25 7.03
C LEU A 13 -3.39 13.92 6.29
N ARG A 14 -4.64 13.43 6.21
CA ARG A 14 -4.97 12.23 5.41
C ARG A 14 -4.65 12.42 3.93
N ARG A 15 -5.03 13.56 3.34
CA ARG A 15 -4.72 13.90 1.94
C ARG A 15 -3.22 13.96 1.69
N ALA A 16 -2.48 14.63 2.57
CA ALA A 16 -1.02 14.71 2.48
C ALA A 16 -0.35 13.31 2.57
N GLY A 17 -0.85 12.45 3.46
CA GLY A 17 -0.40 11.07 3.58
C GLY A 17 -0.65 10.24 2.32
N GLN A 18 -1.83 10.36 1.72
CA GLN A 18 -2.17 9.70 0.44
C GLN A 18 -1.28 10.17 -0.70
N ALA A 19 -1.08 11.49 -0.85
CA ALA A 19 -0.21 12.05 -1.87
C ALA A 19 1.23 11.55 -1.73
N ARG A 20 1.75 11.47 -0.49
CA ARG A 20 3.08 10.91 -0.22
C ARG A 20 3.16 9.43 -0.55
N ALA A 21 2.13 8.63 -0.26
CA ALA A 21 2.09 7.21 -0.59
C ALA A 21 2.10 6.95 -2.11
N GLN A 22 1.46 7.82 -2.90
CA GLN A 22 1.47 7.71 -4.37
C GLN A 22 2.87 7.85 -4.98
N LEU A 23 3.77 8.60 -4.34
CA LEU A 23 5.17 8.72 -4.78
C LEU A 23 5.93 7.39 -4.74
N PHE A 24 5.53 6.50 -3.84
CA PHE A 24 6.13 5.17 -3.65
C PHE A 24 5.24 4.05 -4.21
N ALA A 25 4.29 4.38 -5.09
CA ALA A 25 3.42 3.38 -5.71
C ALA A 25 4.21 2.43 -6.62
N HIS A 26 3.87 1.14 -6.54
CA HIS A 26 4.46 0.06 -7.32
C HIS A 26 3.63 -0.21 -8.58
N VAL A 27 4.30 -0.57 -9.67
CA VAL A 27 3.62 -0.97 -10.90
C VAL A 27 3.36 -2.49 -10.85
N ILE A 28 2.09 -2.86 -10.88
CA ILE A 28 1.62 -4.26 -10.94
C ILE A 28 0.76 -4.36 -12.19
N GLU A 29 1.13 -5.24 -13.11
CA GLU A 29 0.42 -5.46 -14.38
C GLU A 29 0.08 -4.16 -15.13
N GLY A 30 1.02 -3.21 -15.15
CA GLY A 30 0.88 -1.93 -15.86
C GLY A 30 0.06 -0.86 -15.13
N LYS A 31 -0.48 -1.15 -13.94
CA LYS A 31 -1.21 -0.19 -13.11
C LYS A 31 -0.43 0.15 -11.84
N ARG A 32 -0.55 1.40 -11.38
CA ARG A 32 0.12 1.87 -10.16
C ARG A 32 -0.74 1.59 -8.93
N TYR A 33 -0.18 0.89 -7.96
CA TYR A 33 -0.82 0.59 -6.70
C TYR A 33 0.09 1.00 -5.54
N THR A 34 -0.49 1.63 -4.53
CA THR A 34 0.18 1.85 -3.25
C THR A 34 0.21 0.56 -2.44
N THR A 35 1.18 0.42 -1.53
CA THR A 35 1.28 -0.74 -0.64
C THR A 35 0.01 -0.94 0.19
N ALA A 36 -0.67 0.14 0.58
CA ALA A 36 -1.98 0.09 1.25
C ALA A 36 -3.07 -0.53 0.37
N GLN A 37 -3.16 -0.13 -0.89
CA GLN A 37 -4.11 -0.73 -1.83
C GLN A 37 -3.79 -2.19 -2.10
N VAL A 38 -2.51 -2.56 -2.21
CA VAL A 38 -2.10 -3.96 -2.38
C VAL A 38 -2.48 -4.78 -1.15
N ALA A 39 -2.28 -4.25 0.05
CA ALA A 39 -2.68 -4.89 1.31
C ALA A 39 -4.20 -5.12 1.37
N GLU A 40 -4.99 -4.13 0.96
CA GLU A 40 -6.45 -4.20 0.91
C GLU A 40 -6.94 -5.24 -0.12
N ILE A 41 -6.33 -5.28 -1.32
CA ILE A 41 -6.70 -6.26 -2.37
C ILE A 41 -6.34 -7.69 -1.96
N LEU A 42 -5.22 -7.87 -1.25
CA LEU A 42 -4.75 -9.19 -0.83
C LEU A 42 -5.29 -9.62 0.54
N ASP A 43 -6.06 -8.76 1.22
CA ASP A 43 -6.55 -8.93 2.60
C ASP A 43 -5.43 -9.34 3.58
N ILE A 44 -4.33 -8.60 3.56
CA ILE A 44 -3.16 -8.82 4.43
C ILE A 44 -2.73 -7.53 5.14
N SER A 45 -1.88 -7.67 6.15
CA SER A 45 -1.27 -6.52 6.80
C SER A 45 -0.38 -5.73 5.84
N HIS A 46 -0.27 -4.42 6.08
CA HIS A 46 0.56 -3.52 5.29
C HIS A 46 2.04 -3.94 5.26
N SER A 47 2.57 -4.45 6.38
CA SER A 47 3.94 -4.96 6.46
C SER A 47 4.13 -6.23 5.63
N ALA A 48 3.15 -7.15 5.64
CA ALA A 48 3.18 -8.35 4.81
C ALA A 48 3.11 -8.01 3.31
N ALA A 49 2.27 -7.05 2.92
CA ALA A 49 2.21 -6.56 1.54
C ALA A 49 3.56 -5.96 1.10
N TYR A 50 4.17 -5.12 1.95
CA TYR A 50 5.48 -4.54 1.67
C TYR A 50 6.57 -5.60 1.46
N GLU A 51 6.67 -6.57 2.36
CA GLU A 51 7.64 -7.65 2.26
C GLU A 51 7.39 -8.53 1.02
N ARG A 52 6.14 -8.81 0.67
CA ARG A 52 5.80 -9.57 -0.56
C ARG A 52 6.24 -8.83 -1.81
N ILE A 53 5.92 -7.55 -1.92
CA ILE A 53 6.32 -6.71 -3.06
C ILE A 53 7.85 -6.69 -3.19
N LYS A 54 8.56 -6.50 -2.07
CA LYS A 54 10.02 -6.43 -2.05
C LYS A 54 10.71 -7.74 -2.44
N ARG A 55 10.14 -8.89 -2.06
CA ARG A 55 10.76 -10.22 -2.26
C ARG A 55 10.47 -10.83 -3.64
N ARG A 56 9.54 -10.28 -4.41
CA ARG A 56 9.14 -10.86 -5.70
C ARG A 56 9.97 -10.31 -6.86
N PRO A 57 10.26 -11.16 -7.87
CA PRO A 57 10.93 -10.71 -9.08
C PRO A 57 10.04 -9.74 -9.86
N HIS A 58 10.67 -8.78 -10.52
CA HIS A 58 9.98 -7.89 -11.45
C HIS A 58 9.87 -8.54 -12.85
N PRO A 59 8.78 -8.33 -13.60
CA PRO A 59 7.64 -7.48 -13.29
C PRO A 59 6.68 -8.08 -12.25
N LEU A 60 6.07 -7.22 -11.42
CA LEU A 60 5.11 -7.67 -10.41
C LEU A 60 3.78 -8.07 -11.06
N THR A 61 3.30 -9.27 -10.71
CA THR A 61 2.00 -9.81 -11.13
C THR A 61 1.13 -10.11 -9.91
N TRP A 62 -0.19 -10.06 -10.06
CA TRP A 62 -1.10 -10.43 -8.98
C TRP A 62 -0.99 -11.91 -8.62
N ALA A 63 -0.73 -12.76 -9.61
CA ALA A 63 -0.53 -14.19 -9.41
C ALA A 63 0.66 -14.48 -8.47
N ASP A 64 1.78 -13.77 -8.63
CA ASP A 64 2.96 -13.98 -7.81
C ASP A 64 2.82 -13.39 -6.40
N LEU A 65 2.04 -12.32 -6.26
CA LEU A 65 1.70 -11.71 -4.98
C LEU A 65 0.68 -12.55 -4.18
N GLN A 66 -0.25 -13.24 -4.84
CA GLN A 66 -1.20 -14.17 -4.21
C GLN A 66 -0.56 -15.49 -3.79
N LYS A 67 0.39 -16.02 -4.57
CA LYS A 67 1.13 -17.25 -4.23
C LYS A 67 1.90 -17.16 -2.90
N ALA A 68 2.12 -15.96 -2.37
CA ALA A 68 2.80 -15.74 -1.09
C ALA A 68 1.92 -16.02 0.14
N ARG A 69 0.92 -16.89 0.00
CA ARG A 69 0.26 -17.52 1.13
C ARG A 69 1.25 -18.52 1.72
N THR A 70 2.01 -18.10 2.73
CA THR A 70 2.57 -19.04 3.70
C THR A 70 2.86 -18.36 5.03
N PRO A 71 2.77 -19.09 6.15
CA PRO A 71 2.58 -20.55 6.24
C PRO A 71 1.18 -21.03 5.82
#